data_AF-A0A651F0P0-F1
#
_entry.id   AF-A0A651F0P0-F1
#
_cell.length_a   1.000
_cell.length_b   1.000
_cell.length_c   1.000
_cell.angle_alpha   90.00
_cell.angle_beta   90.00
_cell.angle_gamma   90.00
#
_symmetry.space_group_name_H-M   'P 1'
#
loop_
_entity.id
_entity.type
_entity.pdbx_description
1 polymer ?
#
loop_
_entity_poly.entity_id
_entity_poly.type
_entity_poly.pdbx_seq_one_letter_code
_entity_poly.pdbx_strand_id
1 'polypeptide(L)'
;MGSTFDGLSLFDSGPHRFSLGRVGRYLRYPFTSGSFASQITVETVRELVIVQRGRLVGATPGAVWAQWDAIRTLAEQPRTGPLVDHDGVVWTGMTMLEVRHADRMDRGRAASMGYEITYIRLV
;
A
#
# COMPACT_ATOMS: atom_id res chain seq x y z
N MET A 1 10.98 -5.23 -15.32
CA MET A 1 10.79 -3.78 -15.16
C MET A 1 10.42 -3.54 -13.70
N GLY A 2 10.74 -2.40 -13.09
CA GLY A 2 10.40 -2.13 -11.70
C GLY A 2 8.90 -1.86 -11.50
N SER A 3 8.37 -2.09 -10.29
CA SER A 3 6.99 -1.72 -9.99
C SER A 3 6.93 -0.27 -9.54
N THR A 4 5.94 0.48 -10.04
CA THR A 4 5.82 1.92 -9.75
C THR A 4 4.43 2.29 -9.26
N PHE A 5 4.37 3.33 -8.43
CA PHE A 5 3.12 3.98 -8.06
C PHE A 5 3.22 5.47 -8.35
N ASP A 6 2.32 5.96 -9.20
CA ASP A 6 2.31 7.33 -9.69
C ASP A 6 3.66 7.80 -10.25
N GLY A 7 4.29 6.93 -11.03
CA GLY A 7 5.61 7.15 -11.63
C GLY A 7 6.80 7.01 -10.68
N LEU A 8 6.58 6.79 -9.39
CA LEU A 8 7.65 6.59 -8.40
C LEU A 8 8.03 5.10 -8.30
N SER A 9 9.30 4.80 -8.51
CA SER A 9 9.89 3.49 -8.20
C SER A 9 10.30 3.45 -6.74
N LEU A 10 9.42 2.90 -5.89
CA LEU A 10 9.65 2.76 -4.45
C LEU A 10 9.88 1.31 -4.01
N PHE A 11 9.70 0.35 -4.93
CA PHE A 11 9.57 -1.08 -4.60
C PHE A 11 10.65 -1.96 -5.24
N ASP A 12 11.63 -1.34 -5.92
CA ASP A 12 12.66 -2.05 -6.70
C ASP A 12 13.79 -2.62 -5.83
N SER A 13 13.76 -2.38 -4.52
CA SER A 13 14.81 -2.86 -3.63
C SER A 13 14.74 -4.36 -3.35
N GLY A 14 13.59 -5.01 -3.58
CA GLY A 14 13.45 -6.44 -3.34
C GLY A 14 12.17 -7.07 -3.90
N PRO A 15 12.03 -8.40 -3.76
CA PRO A 15 10.93 -9.14 -4.36
C PRO A 15 9.60 -8.76 -3.71
N HIS A 16 8.55 -8.67 -4.53
CA HIS A 16 7.19 -8.43 -4.08
C HIS A 16 6.18 -9.04 -5.05
N ARG A 17 4.92 -9.15 -4.59
CA ARG A 17 3.82 -9.80 -5.31
C ARG A 17 2.55 -8.98 -5.13
N PHE A 18 1.72 -8.97 -6.16
CA PHE A 18 0.40 -8.35 -6.13
C PHE A 18 -0.67 -9.43 -5.99
N SER A 19 -1.74 -9.09 -5.27
CA SER A 19 -2.91 -9.95 -5.12
C SER A 19 -4.18 -9.12 -5.10
N LEU A 20 -5.28 -9.70 -5.60
CA LEU A 20 -6.58 -9.06 -5.55
C LEU A 20 -7.16 -9.18 -4.13
N GLY A 21 -7.54 -8.04 -3.58
CA GLY A 21 -8.30 -7.96 -2.33
C GLY A 21 -9.79 -8.19 -2.55
N ARG A 22 -10.57 -7.99 -1.48
CA ARG A 22 -12.04 -8.10 -1.54
C ARG A 22 -12.63 -6.88 -2.28
N VAL A 23 -13.49 -7.14 -3.26
CA VAL A 23 -14.27 -6.14 -4.01
C VAL A 23 -15.70 -6.07 -3.47
N GLY A 24 -16.39 -4.92 -3.61
CA GLY A 24 -17.76 -4.74 -3.13
C GLY A 24 -18.03 -3.39 -2.47
N ARG A 25 -18.96 -3.32 -1.51
CA ARG A 25 -19.31 -2.06 -0.83
C ARG A 25 -18.31 -1.72 0.28
N TYR A 26 -17.80 -0.49 0.31
CA TYR A 26 -17.07 0.02 1.47
C TYR A 26 -18.06 0.56 2.50
N LEU A 27 -18.07 -0.05 3.68
CA LEU A 27 -18.88 0.39 4.80
C LEU A 27 -17.98 1.12 5.78
N ARG A 28 -18.25 2.41 6.02
CA ARG A 28 -17.62 3.17 7.09
C ARG A 28 -18.54 3.17 8.30
N TYR A 29 -18.06 2.60 9.40
CA TYR A 29 -18.80 2.65 10.67
C TYR A 29 -18.65 4.04 11.29
N PRO A 30 -19.76 4.66 11.75
CA PRO A 30 -19.71 5.98 12.37
C PRO A 30 -19.19 5.86 13.81
N PHE A 31 -17.87 5.81 13.98
CA PHE A 31 -17.24 6.05 15.28
C PHE A 31 -16.40 7.32 15.21
N THR A 32 -17.07 8.46 15.04
CA THR A 32 -16.48 9.79 15.22
C THR A 32 -17.16 10.46 16.40
N SER A 33 -16.38 10.68 17.46
CA SER A 33 -16.64 11.51 18.65
C SER A 33 -18.08 12.00 18.87
N GLY A 34 -18.81 11.34 19.78
CA GLY A 34 -19.88 11.97 20.56
C GLY A 34 -21.32 11.84 20.03
N SER A 35 -21.57 11.23 18.88
CA SER A 35 -22.93 10.95 18.40
C SER A 35 -23.08 9.49 18.04
N PHE A 36 -23.97 8.77 18.73
CA PHE A 36 -24.44 7.45 18.32
C PHE A 36 -25.34 7.61 17.09
N ALA A 37 -24.75 7.91 15.94
CA ALA A 37 -25.48 7.85 14.67
C ALA A 37 -25.79 6.37 14.40
N SER A 38 -27.06 5.99 14.55
CA SER A 38 -27.58 4.63 14.32
C SER A 38 -27.63 4.23 12.82
N GLN A 39 -27.03 5.03 11.94
CA GLN A 39 -27.09 4.85 10.50
C GLN A 39 -25.73 4.43 9.96
N ILE A 40 -25.68 3.26 9.34
CA ILE A 40 -24.55 2.83 8.51
C ILE A 40 -24.60 3.65 7.23
N THR A 41 -23.65 4.57 7.05
CA THR A 41 -23.50 5.29 5.78
C THR A 41 -22.71 4.42 4.80
N VAL A 42 -23.36 4.06 3.68
CA VAL A 42 -22.66 3.45 2.54
C VAL A 42 -21.94 4.59 1.81
N GLU A 43 -20.61 4.67 1.95
CA GLU A 43 -19.85 5.84 1.51
C GLU A 43 -19.51 5.76 0.00
N THR A 44 -19.18 4.57 -0.52
CA THR A 44 -18.98 4.32 -1.96
C THR A 44 -18.78 2.81 -2.27
N VAL A 45 -18.76 2.43 -3.54
CA VAL A 45 -18.38 1.09 -4.02
C VAL A 45 -16.87 1.01 -4.20
N ARG A 46 -16.22 0.05 -3.53
CA ARG A 46 -14.85 -0.35 -3.83
C ARG A 46 -14.87 -1.20 -5.10
N GLU A 47 -14.45 -0.57 -6.19
CA GLU A 47 -14.35 -1.22 -7.49
C GLU A 47 -13.22 -2.25 -7.50
N LEU A 48 -12.06 -1.87 -6.94
CA LEU A 48 -10.86 -2.70 -6.96
C LEU A 48 -10.05 -2.51 -5.67
N VAL A 49 -9.50 -3.61 -5.16
CA VAL A 49 -8.52 -3.59 -4.08
C VAL A 49 -7.32 -4.40 -4.53
N ILE A 50 -6.13 -3.81 -4.47
CA ILE A 50 -4.86 -4.48 -4.74
C ILE A 50 -4.05 -4.51 -3.46
N VAL A 51 -3.57 -5.69 -3.08
CA VAL A 51 -2.65 -5.87 -1.95
C VAL A 51 -1.29 -6.26 -2.49
N GLN A 52 -0.30 -5.40 -2.25
CA GLN A 52 1.10 -5.65 -2.56
C GLN A 52 1.80 -6.14 -1.31
N ARG A 53 2.46 -7.30 -1.39
CA ARG A 53 3.29 -7.85 -0.31
C ARG A 53 4.70 -8.02 -0.81
N GLY A 54 5.67 -7.55 -0.04
CA GLY A 54 7.05 -7.56 -0.49
C GLY A 54 8.06 -7.49 0.63
N ARG A 55 9.31 -7.37 0.21
CA ARG A 55 10.45 -7.18 1.11
C ARG A 55 11.34 -6.07 0.60
N LEU A 56 11.58 -5.08 1.46
CA LEU A 56 12.61 -4.07 1.26
C LEU A 56 13.96 -4.69 1.57
N VAL A 57 14.97 -4.42 0.75
CA VAL A 57 16.34 -4.89 0.97
C VAL A 57 17.31 -3.72 0.85
N GLY A 58 18.29 -3.67 1.74
CA GLY A 58 19.32 -2.64 1.75
C GLY A 58 20.62 -3.13 2.37
N ALA A 59 21.74 -2.47 2.01
CA ALA A 59 23.05 -2.81 2.55
C ALA A 59 23.14 -2.60 4.07
N THR A 60 22.35 -1.68 4.62
CA THR A 60 22.31 -1.38 6.05
C THR A 60 20.86 -1.26 6.55
N PRO A 61 20.61 -1.46 7.85
CA PRO A 61 19.33 -1.14 8.47
C PRO A 61 18.82 0.27 8.15
N GLY A 62 19.72 1.26 8.14
CA GLY A 62 19.38 2.65 7.83
C GLY A 62 18.87 2.84 6.40
N ALA A 63 19.43 2.12 5.43
CA ALA A 63 18.95 2.15 4.05
C ALA A 63 17.53 1.58 3.92
N VAL A 64 17.22 0.50 4.64
CA VAL A 64 15.87 -0.09 4.68
C VAL A 64 14.88 0.88 5.33
N TRP A 65 15.26 1.53 6.43
CA TRP A 65 14.42 2.54 7.07
C TRP A 65 14.18 3.76 6.18
N ALA A 66 15.18 4.24 5.45
CA ALA A 66 15.00 5.34 4.51
C ALA A 66 14.01 4.99 3.38
N GLN A 67 14.07 3.75 2.86
CA GLN A 67 13.07 3.26 1.89
C GLN A 67 11.67 3.19 2.51
N TRP A 68 11.57 2.67 3.73
CA TRP A 68 10.30 2.62 4.47
C TRP A 68 9.71 4.01 4.70
N ASP A 69 10.52 4.98 5.13
CA ASP A 69 10.06 6.35 5.36
C ASP A 69 9.58 7.01 4.06
N ALA A 70 10.24 6.78 2.93
CA ALA A 70 9.76 7.27 1.64
C ALA A 70 8.37 6.72 1.28
N ILE A 71 8.14 5.41 1.52
CA ILE A 71 6.82 4.78 1.29
C ILE A 71 5.79 5.33 2.29
N ARG A 72 6.16 5.46 3.57
CA ARG A 72 5.27 5.98 4.61
C ARG A 72 4.84 7.42 4.33
N THR A 73 5.78 8.30 3.98
CA THR A 73 5.47 9.70 3.64
C THR A 73 4.54 9.79 2.43
N LEU A 74 4.69 8.89 1.47
CA LEU A 74 3.76 8.79 0.34
C LEU A 74 2.36 8.34 0.78
N ALA A 75 2.28 7.34 1.67
CA ALA A 75 1.01 6.83 2.20
C ALA A 75 0.25 7.83 3.09
N GLU A 76 0.97 8.76 3.74
CA GLU A 76 0.39 9.83 4.55
C GLU A 76 -0.29 10.93 3.70
N GLN A 77 -0.02 10.97 2.40
CA GLN A 77 -0.64 11.91 1.47
C GLN A 77 -1.80 11.24 0.73
N PRO A 78 -2.96 11.88 0.58
CA PRO A 78 -4.06 11.36 -0.22
C PRO A 78 -3.69 11.43 -1.70
N ARG A 79 -2.94 10.43 -2.18
CA ARG A 79 -2.42 10.38 -3.54
C ARG A 79 -3.11 9.28 -4.33
N THR A 80 -3.59 9.66 -5.51
CA THR A 80 -4.23 8.74 -6.47
C THR A 80 -3.43 8.78 -7.76
N GLY A 81 -3.11 7.62 -8.31
CA GLY A 81 -2.31 7.50 -9.53
C GLY A 81 -2.33 6.09 -10.12
N PRO A 82 -1.62 5.87 -11.23
CA PRO A 82 -1.43 4.54 -11.79
C PRO A 82 -0.54 3.68 -10.88
N LEU A 83 -0.96 2.44 -10.61
CA LEU A 83 -0.12 1.39 -10.06
C LEU A 83 0.33 0.48 -11.21
N VAL A 84 1.63 0.27 -11.34
CA VAL A 84 2.23 -0.58 -12.37
C VAL A 84 3.00 -1.70 -11.69
N ASP A 85 2.70 -2.95 -12.02
CA ASP A 85 3.49 -4.09 -11.53
C ASP A 85 4.73 -4.37 -12.39
N HIS A 86 5.57 -5.28 -11.89
CA HIS A 86 6.78 -5.73 -12.56
C HIS A 86 6.56 -6.43 -13.92
N ASP A 87 5.34 -6.94 -14.16
CA ASP A 87 4.91 -7.62 -15.39
C ASP A 87 4.32 -6.63 -16.42
N GLY A 88 4.16 -5.35 -16.04
CA GLY A 88 3.63 -4.28 -16.89
C GLY A 88 2.11 -4.13 -16.85
N VAL A 89 1.42 -4.81 -15.94
CA VAL A 89 -0.01 -4.58 -15.69
C VAL A 89 -0.19 -3.22 -15.06
N VAL A 90 -1.12 -2.44 -15.60
CA VAL A 90 -1.40 -1.07 -15.16
C VAL A 90 -2.81 -0.99 -14.58
N TRP A 91 -2.92 -0.59 -13.32
CA TRP A 91 -4.18 -0.21 -12.68
C TRP A 91 -4.24 1.30 -12.51
N THR A 92 -5.13 1.96 -13.26
CA THR A 92 -5.35 3.40 -13.17
C THR A 92 -6.28 3.76 -12.02
N GLY A 93 -6.13 4.97 -11.48
CA GLY A 93 -7.04 5.51 -10.45
C GLY A 93 -6.91 4.82 -9.10
N MET A 94 -5.73 4.30 -8.76
CA MET A 94 -5.50 3.63 -7.49
C MET A 94 -5.08 4.66 -6.43
N THR A 95 -5.69 4.59 -5.26
CA THR A 95 -5.31 5.35 -4.07
C THR A 95 -4.57 4.43 -3.10
N MET A 96 -3.39 4.86 -2.62
CA MET A 96 -2.68 4.15 -1.55
C MET A 96 -3.42 4.39 -0.23
N LEU A 97 -4.00 3.35 0.36
CA LEU A 97 -4.83 3.47 1.55
C LEU A 97 -4.03 3.22 2.83
N GLU A 98 -3.19 2.20 2.81
CA GLU A 98 -2.52 1.72 4.02
C GLU A 98 -1.18 1.08 3.67
N VAL A 99 -0.17 1.35 4.51
CA VAL A 99 1.12 0.67 4.50
C VAL A 99 1.40 0.09 5.89
N ARG A 100 1.86 -1.16 5.94
CA ARG A 100 2.22 -1.86 7.18
C ARG A 100 3.58 -2.52 7.05
N HIS A 101 4.35 -2.50 8.15
CA HIS A 101 5.44 -3.45 8.29
C HIS A 101 4.83 -4.83 8.49
N ALA A 102 5.27 -5.82 7.73
CA ALA A 102 4.73 -7.18 7.82
C ALA A 102 5.54 -8.05 8.79
N ASP A 103 6.80 -7.69 9.08
CA ASP A 103 7.70 -8.50 9.89
C ASP A 103 8.82 -7.69 10.54
N ARG A 104 9.56 -8.33 11.44
CA ARG A 104 10.81 -7.83 12.03
C ARG A 104 11.87 -7.57 10.96
N MET A 105 12.76 -6.63 11.26
CA MET A 105 13.91 -6.38 10.42
C MET A 105 14.92 -7.53 10.56
N ASP A 106 15.15 -8.24 9.47
CA ASP A 106 16.15 -9.30 9.41
C ASP A 106 17.52 -8.71 9.12
N ARG A 107 18.54 -9.21 9.83
CA ARG A 107 19.94 -8.81 9.67
C ARG A 107 20.76 -10.04 9.25
N GLY A 108 21.20 -10.05 8.00
CA GLY A 108 22.09 -11.06 7.44
C GLY A 108 23.21 -10.41 6.63
N ARG A 109 23.50 -10.94 5.43
CA ARG A 109 24.41 -10.27 4.47
C ARG A 109 23.88 -8.90 4.01
N ALA A 110 22.55 -8.74 4.02
CA ALA A 110 21.85 -7.49 3.81
C ALA A 110 20.77 -7.33 4.90
N ALA A 111 20.36 -6.08 5.16
CA ALA A 111 19.19 -5.81 5.98
C ALA A 111 17.93 -5.94 5.14
N SER A 112 16.85 -6.49 5.70
CA SER A 112 15.58 -6.55 5.00
C SER A 112 14.37 -6.42 5.92
N MET A 113 13.26 -5.96 5.36
CA MET A 113 11.99 -5.78 6.09
C MET A 113 10.81 -6.15 5.21
N GLY A 114 9.91 -6.99 5.72
CA GLY A 114 8.65 -7.30 5.05
C GLY A 114 7.68 -6.13 5.12
N TYR A 115 6.90 -5.91 4.06
CA TYR A 115 5.87 -4.89 4.01
C TYR A 115 4.59 -5.38 3.32
N GLU A 116 3.48 -4.73 3.65
CA GLU A 116 2.18 -4.87 2.97
C GLU A 116 1.62 -3.49 2.65
N ILE A 117 1.13 -3.29 1.42
CA ILE A 117 0.46 -2.07 0.99
C ILE A 117 -0.90 -2.43 0.41
N THR A 118 -1.93 -1.71 0.83
CA THR A 118 -3.27 -1.82 0.26
C THR A 118 -3.58 -0.60 -0.58
N TYR A 119 -3.96 -0.85 -1.83
CA TYR A 119 -4.46 0.14 -2.77
C TYR A 119 -5.94 -0.10 -3.02
N ILE A 120 -6.70 0.97 -3.18
CA ILE A 120 -8.12 0.91 -3.52
C ILE A 120 -8.43 1.75 -4.74
N ARG A 121 -9.41 1.33 -5.53
CA ARG A 121 -10.11 2.16 -6.51
C ARG A 121 -11.56 2.26 -6.09
N LEU A 122 -12.06 3.49 -6.05
CA LEU A 122 -13.44 3.83 -5.72
C LEU A 122 -14.14 4.28 -6.99
N VAL A 123 -15.45 4.00 -7.07
CA VAL A 123 -16.34 4.50 -8.14
C VAL A 123 -16.81 5.91 -7.82
#